data_AF-A0A972PWU0-F1
#
_entry.id   AF-A0A972PWU0-F1
#
_cell.length_a   1.000
_cell.length_b   1.000
_cell.length_c   1.000
_cell.angle_alpha   90.00
_cell.angle_beta   90.00
_cell.angle_gamma   90.00
#
_symmetry.space_group_name_H-M   'P 1'
#
loop_
_entity.id
_entity.type
_entity.pdbx_description
1 polymer ?
#
loop_
_entity_poly.entity_id
_entity_poly.type
_entity_poly.pdbx_seq_one_letter_code
_entity_poly.pdbx_strand_id
1 'polypeptide(L)'
;DLNMVAMGHPNVYPCLSLLIPWALSAPRKFARILGEAMRFVGSDRIIWGTDYAGFGAQIKAAVQGLREFQFPEDMQEGYGYPALTDEDRAKIFGLNLAGLLGVDASRRRVNA
;
A
#
# COMPACT_ATOMS: atom_id res chain seq x y z
N ASP A 1 -12.22 -11.72 -4.12
CA ASP A 1 -13.34 -11.01 -4.78
C ASP A 1 -13.04 -9.55 -5.07
N LEU A 2 -12.74 -8.70 -4.07
CA LEU A 2 -12.45 -7.28 -4.31
C LEU A 2 -11.28 -7.04 -5.29
N ASN A 3 -10.23 -7.84 -5.22
CA ASN A 3 -9.10 -7.76 -6.17
C ASN A 3 -9.53 -8.05 -7.62
N MET A 4 -10.51 -8.93 -7.82
CA MET A 4 -11.02 -9.26 -9.16
C MET A 4 -11.86 -8.11 -9.74
N VAL A 5 -12.63 -7.43 -8.88
CA VAL A 5 -13.35 -6.22 -9.26
C VAL A 5 -12.35 -5.12 -9.63
N ALA A 6 -11.33 -4.88 -8.79
CA ALA A 6 -10.30 -3.87 -9.08
C ALA A 6 -9.49 -4.18 -10.35
N MET A 7 -9.23 -5.46 -10.63
CA MET A 7 -8.59 -5.90 -11.86
C MET A 7 -9.43 -5.55 -13.10
N GLY A 8 -10.75 -5.81 -13.05
CA GLY A 8 -11.66 -5.56 -14.18
C GLY A 8 -12.08 -4.10 -14.37
N HIS A 9 -11.91 -3.25 -13.35
CA HIS A 9 -12.41 -1.87 -13.36
C HIS A 9 -11.29 -0.87 -13.09
N PRO A 10 -10.85 -0.07 -14.08
CA PRO A 10 -9.70 0.82 -13.93
C PRO A 10 -9.88 1.95 -12.91
N ASN A 11 -11.13 2.25 -12.54
CA ASN A 11 -11.47 3.32 -11.60
C ASN A 11 -11.57 2.83 -10.14
N VAL A 12 -11.19 1.59 -9.85
CA VAL A 12 -11.29 1.00 -8.50
C VAL A 12 -9.88 0.86 -7.90
N TYR A 13 -9.67 1.52 -6.76
CA TYR A 13 -8.39 1.58 -6.07
C TYR A 13 -8.51 0.92 -4.69
N PRO A 14 -7.87 -0.24 -4.44
CA PRO A 14 -7.81 -0.84 -3.12
C PRO A 14 -7.03 0.06 -2.15
N CYS A 15 -7.60 0.32 -0.98
CA CYS A 15 -6.96 1.10 0.09
C CYS A 15 -6.43 0.18 1.19
N LEU A 16 -5.23 0.49 1.71
CA LEU A 16 -4.59 -0.24 2.81
C LEU A 16 -4.97 0.28 4.21
N SER A 17 -6.02 1.10 4.32
CA SER A 17 -6.57 1.60 5.60
C SER A 17 -6.71 0.50 6.63
N LEU A 18 -6.21 0.77 7.85
CA LEU A 18 -6.17 -0.14 9.01
C LEU A 18 -5.33 -1.42 8.85
N LEU A 19 -4.82 -1.73 7.65
CA LEU A 19 -4.05 -2.96 7.39
C LEU A 19 -2.56 -2.79 7.66
N ILE A 20 -2.01 -1.60 7.43
CA ILE A 20 -0.55 -1.39 7.42
C ILE A 20 0.14 -1.72 8.76
N PRO A 21 -0.45 -1.49 9.96
CA PRO A 21 0.17 -1.92 11.21
C PRO A 21 0.44 -3.44 11.28
N TRP A 22 -0.28 -4.26 10.50
CA TRP A 22 -0.01 -5.69 10.40
C TRP A 22 1.29 -6.01 9.68
N ALA A 23 1.90 -5.08 8.95
CA ALA A 23 3.27 -5.25 8.46
C ALA A 23 4.26 -5.52 9.61
N LEU A 24 3.98 -4.97 10.81
CA LEU A 24 4.79 -5.17 12.01
C LEU A 24 4.27 -6.32 12.87
N SER A 25 2.95 -6.37 13.13
CA SER A 25 2.38 -7.32 14.10
C SER A 25 1.96 -8.67 13.51
N ALA A 26 1.71 -8.75 12.20
CA ALA A 26 1.28 -9.96 11.51
C ALA A 26 1.79 -9.99 10.05
N PRO A 27 3.12 -9.97 9.84
CA PRO A 27 3.72 -9.69 8.53
C PRO A 27 3.29 -10.67 7.44
N ARG A 28 3.11 -11.96 7.74
CA ARG A 28 2.63 -12.95 6.76
C ARG A 28 1.17 -12.72 6.35
N LYS A 29 0.33 -12.24 7.26
CA LYS A 29 -1.06 -11.87 6.96
C LYS A 29 -1.09 -10.64 6.06
N PHE A 30 -0.27 -9.63 6.37
CA PHE A 30 -0.11 -8.45 5.54
C PHE A 30 0.44 -8.81 4.15
N ALA A 31 1.45 -9.68 4.09
CA ALA A 31 2.02 -10.22 2.86
C ALA A 31 0.96 -10.89 1.98
N ARG A 32 0.07 -11.70 2.55
CA ARG A 32 -1.00 -12.31 1.76
C ARG A 32 -1.94 -11.25 1.15
N ILE A 33 -2.37 -10.27 1.94
CA ILE A 33 -3.33 -9.25 1.49
C ILE A 33 -2.70 -8.33 0.43
N LEU A 34 -1.53 -7.78 0.72
CA LEU A 34 -0.83 -6.89 -0.22
C LEU A 34 -0.35 -7.67 -1.45
N GLY A 35 0.11 -8.90 -1.29
CA GLY A 35 0.61 -9.74 -2.37
C GLY A 35 -0.47 -10.11 -3.36
N GLU A 36 -1.66 -10.51 -2.87
CA GLU A 36 -2.82 -10.73 -3.73
C GLU A 36 -3.21 -9.44 -4.47
N ALA A 37 -3.26 -8.29 -3.79
CA ALA A 37 -3.56 -7.00 -4.43
C ALA A 37 -2.53 -6.66 -5.52
N MET A 38 -1.23 -6.79 -5.23
CA MET A 38 -0.15 -6.53 -6.18
C MET A 38 -0.23 -7.43 -7.41
N ARG A 39 -0.55 -8.72 -7.22
CA ARG A 39 -0.66 -9.69 -8.32
C ARG A 39 -1.81 -9.41 -9.28
N PHE A 40 -2.97 -8.99 -8.77
CA PHE A 40 -4.16 -8.77 -9.59
C PHE A 40 -4.29 -7.34 -10.11
N VAL A 41 -3.87 -6.36 -9.31
CA VAL A 41 -4.17 -4.94 -9.56
C VAL A 41 -2.93 -4.17 -10.01
N GLY A 42 -1.74 -4.60 -9.58
CA GLY A 42 -0.48 -3.88 -9.75
C GLY A 42 -0.30 -2.77 -8.71
N SER A 43 0.93 -2.27 -8.58
CA SER A 43 1.25 -1.19 -7.63
C SER A 43 0.65 0.16 -8.03
N ASP A 44 0.30 0.38 -9.31
CA ASP A 44 -0.19 1.68 -9.82
C ASP A 44 -1.59 2.09 -9.32
N ARG A 45 -2.33 1.18 -8.65
CA ARG A 45 -3.70 1.45 -8.19
C ARG A 45 -3.99 1.09 -6.74
N ILE A 46 -2.95 0.78 -5.96
CA ILE A 46 -3.09 0.53 -4.53
C ILE A 46 -2.79 1.83 -3.78
N ILE A 47 -3.64 2.25 -2.86
CA ILE A 47 -3.46 3.51 -2.11
C ILE A 47 -3.24 3.25 -0.61
N TRP A 48 -2.44 4.10 0.02
CA TRP A 48 -2.18 4.08 1.45
C TRP A 48 -3.17 4.96 2.24
N GLY A 49 -3.50 4.55 3.46
CA GLY A 49 -4.31 5.31 4.40
C GLY A 49 -4.24 4.73 5.81
N THR A 50 -4.50 5.54 6.84
CA THR A 50 -4.50 5.06 8.25
C THR A 50 -5.89 4.92 8.85
N ASP A 51 -6.91 5.51 8.22
CA ASP A 51 -8.30 5.61 8.70
C ASP A 51 -8.49 6.34 10.05
N TYR A 52 -7.40 6.81 10.66
CA TYR A 52 -7.42 7.49 11.94
C TYR A 52 -6.20 8.39 12.11
N ALA A 53 -6.43 9.64 12.51
CA ALA A 53 -5.39 10.65 12.75
C ALA A 53 -5.14 10.91 14.26
N GLY A 54 -5.96 10.39 15.17
CA GLY A 54 -5.92 10.75 16.58
C GLY A 54 -4.87 10.03 17.42
N PHE A 55 -4.26 8.95 16.92
CA PHE A 55 -3.29 8.15 17.67
C PHE A 55 -1.94 8.09 16.96
N GLY A 56 -1.04 9.01 17.34
CA GLY A 56 0.24 9.21 16.67
C GLY A 56 1.14 7.97 16.61
N ALA A 57 1.09 7.10 17.63
CA ALA A 57 1.84 5.85 17.63
C ALA A 57 1.40 4.90 16.50
N GLN A 58 0.09 4.83 16.23
CA GLN A 58 -0.45 4.02 15.14
C GLN A 58 -0.09 4.59 13.76
N ILE A 59 -0.10 5.91 13.61
CA ILE A 59 0.33 6.56 12.36
C ILE A 59 1.81 6.27 12.10
N LYS A 60 2.66 6.43 13.12
CA LYS A 60 4.09 6.13 13.03
C LYS A 60 4.31 4.66 12.65
N ALA A 61 3.62 3.74 13.32
CA ALA A 61 3.70 2.31 13.02
C ALA A 61 3.23 1.97 11.59
N ALA A 62 2.20 2.63 11.08
CA ALA A 62 1.77 2.46 9.69
C ALA A 62 2.82 2.97 8.69
N VAL A 63 3.44 4.13 8.94
CA VAL A 63 4.51 4.64 8.08
C VAL A 63 5.73 3.73 8.10
N GLN A 64 6.17 3.27 9.27
CA GLN A 64 7.30 2.34 9.40
C GLN A 64 6.98 1.00 8.76
N GLY A 65 5.78 0.47 9.01
CA GLY A 65 5.30 -0.81 8.49
C GLY A 65 5.46 -0.91 6.99
N LEU A 66 4.87 0.02 6.21
CA LEU A 66 5.02 -0.05 4.74
C LEU A 66 6.45 0.29 4.27
N ARG A 67 7.17 1.16 4.98
CA ARG A 67 8.55 1.55 4.60
C ARG A 67 9.52 0.38 4.68
N GLU A 68 9.40 -0.44 5.72
CA GLU A 68 10.36 -1.50 6.04
C GLU A 68 9.89 -2.88 5.56
N PHE A 69 8.62 -3.02 5.18
CA PHE A 69 8.07 -4.29 4.75
C PHE A 69 8.67 -4.79 3.42
N GLN A 70 9.00 -6.08 3.42
CA GLN A 70 9.28 -6.88 2.23
C GLN A 70 8.51 -8.20 2.33
N PHE A 71 8.06 -8.72 1.19
CA PHE A 71 7.43 -10.03 1.13
C PHE A 71 8.41 -11.12 1.56
N PRO A 72 8.03 -12.04 2.47
CA PRO A 72 8.86 -13.19 2.80
C PRO A 72 9.22 -14.00 1.54
N GLU A 73 10.48 -14.46 1.44
CA GLU A 73 11.01 -15.17 0.26
C GLU A 73 10.15 -16.39 -0.10
N ASP A 74 9.75 -17.18 0.89
CA ASP A 74 8.90 -18.35 0.70
C ASP A 74 7.53 -18.00 0.09
N MET A 75 7.03 -16.79 0.37
CA MET A 75 5.77 -16.31 -0.20
C MET A 75 5.95 -15.71 -1.59
N GLN A 76 7.13 -15.17 -1.91
CA GLN A 76 7.49 -14.78 -3.27
C GLN A 76 7.59 -16.02 -4.17
N GLU A 77 8.30 -17.05 -3.72
CA GLU A 77 8.45 -18.31 -4.45
C GLU A 77 7.13 -19.09 -4.55
N GLY A 78 6.43 -19.28 -3.44
CA GLY A 78 5.25 -20.13 -3.36
C GLY A 78 3.98 -19.53 -3.99
N TYR A 79 3.79 -18.21 -3.89
CA TYR A 79 2.60 -17.52 -4.40
C TYR A 79 2.89 -16.59 -5.58
N GLY A 80 4.16 -16.39 -5.94
CA GLY A 80 4.58 -15.47 -7.00
C GLY A 80 4.35 -14.00 -6.62
N TYR A 81 4.46 -13.64 -5.35
CA TYR A 81 4.40 -12.23 -4.95
C TYR A 81 5.66 -11.49 -5.41
N PRO A 82 5.53 -10.30 -6.01
CA PRO A 82 6.68 -9.54 -6.47
C PRO A 82 7.45 -8.98 -5.28
N ALA A 83 8.77 -8.88 -5.38
CA ALA A 83 9.56 -8.09 -4.44
C ALA A 83 9.09 -6.64 -4.47
N LEU A 84 8.88 -6.04 -3.30
CA LEU A 84 8.43 -4.65 -3.20
C LEU A 84 9.60 -3.71 -3.48
N THR A 85 9.53 -2.97 -4.58
CA THR A 85 10.55 -1.99 -4.97
C THR A 85 10.31 -0.62 -4.32
N ASP A 86 11.30 0.28 -4.43
CA ASP A 86 11.13 1.67 -3.99
C ASP A 86 10.09 2.41 -4.83
N GLU A 87 9.98 2.07 -6.12
CA GLU A 87 8.95 2.62 -7.00
C GLU A 87 7.54 2.19 -6.54
N ASP A 88 7.35 0.90 -6.22
CA ASP A 88 6.08 0.39 -5.69
C ASP A 88 5.72 1.09 -4.38
N ARG A 89 6.69 1.25 -3.47
CA ARG A 89 6.49 1.97 -2.21
C ARG A 89 6.08 3.41 -2.47
N ALA A 90 6.75 4.13 -3.36
CA ALA A 90 6.41 5.52 -3.69
C ALA A 90 4.99 5.66 -4.26
N LYS A 91 4.62 4.75 -5.18
CA LYS A 91 3.27 4.66 -5.74
C LYS A 91 2.21 4.51 -4.66
N ILE A 92 2.37 3.50 -3.81
CA ILE A 92 1.42 3.17 -2.74
C ILE A 92 1.35 4.28 -1.69
N PHE A 93 2.49 4.81 -1.24
CA PHE A 93 2.55 5.83 -0.18
C PHE A 93 1.86 7.13 -0.55
N GLY A 94 1.83 7.51 -1.83
CA GLY A 94 1.23 8.79 -2.20
C GLY A 94 1.03 9.06 -3.67
N LEU A 95 1.87 8.56 -4.60
CA LEU A 95 1.75 8.98 -6.00
C LEU A 95 0.42 8.54 -6.62
N ASN A 96 -0.11 7.37 -6.27
CA ASN A 96 -1.38 6.89 -6.80
C ASN A 96 -2.56 7.77 -6.34
N LEU A 97 -2.64 8.05 -5.05
CA LEU A 97 -3.70 8.91 -4.50
C LEU A 97 -3.55 10.35 -5.00
N ALA A 98 -2.31 10.84 -5.15
CA ALA A 98 -2.04 12.14 -5.70
C ALA A 98 -2.53 12.25 -7.16
N GLY A 99 -2.22 11.25 -8.00
CA GLY A 99 -2.73 11.18 -9.36
C GLY A 99 -4.26 11.14 -9.42
N LEU A 100 -4.89 10.30 -8.60
CA LEU A 100 -6.34 10.18 -8.50
C LEU A 100 -7.03 11.50 -8.11
N LEU A 101 -6.41 12.28 -7.23
CA LEU A 101 -6.94 13.54 -6.71
C LEU A 101 -6.48 14.78 -7.51
N GLY A 102 -5.66 14.62 -8.55
CA GLY A 102 -5.07 15.76 -9.28
C GLY A 102 -4.14 16.61 -8.41
N VAL A 103 -3.42 16.00 -7.47
CA VAL A 103 -2.49 16.64 -6.56
C VAL A 103 -1.06 16.51 -7.08
N ASP A 104 -0.36 17.64 -7.22
CA ASP A 104 1.09 17.65 -7.47
C ASP A 104 1.86 17.24 -6.20
N ALA A 105 2.38 16.01 -6.20
CA ALA A 105 3.16 15.45 -5.09
C ALA A 105 4.56 16.05 -4.93
N SER A 106 5.07 16.80 -5.92
CA SER A 106 6.38 17.47 -5.85
C SER A 106 6.31 18.82 -5.12
N ARG A 107 5.10 19.38 -4.97
CA ARG A 107 4.88 20.71 -4.38
C ARG A 107 4.35 20.62 -2.96
N ARG A 108 5.10 21.17 -2.01
CA ARG A 108 4.62 21.41 -0.64
C ARG A 108 3.48 22.44 -0.66
N ARG A 109 2.33 22.09 -0.08
CA ARG A 109 1.12 22.93 -0.05
C ARG A 109 0.98 23.81 1.20
N VAL A 110 1.82 23.59 2.20
CA VAL A 110 1.86 24.42 3.41
C VAL A 110 2.92 25.49 3.22
N ASN A 111 2.53 26.75 3.39
CA ASN A 111 3.50 27.85 3.48
C ASN A 111 4.42 27.56 4.67
N ALA A 112 5.73 27.64 4.44
CA ALA A 112 6.74 27.56 5.50
C ALA A 112 6.62 28.76 6.44
#